data_AF-A0A7W3TAF8-F1
#
_entry.id   AF-A0A7W3TAF8-F1
#
_cell.length_a   1.000
_cell.length_b   1.000
_cell.length_c   1.000
_cell.angle_alpha   90.00
_cell.angle_beta   90.00
_cell.angle_gamma   90.00
#
_symmetry.space_group_name_H-M   'P 1'
#
loop_
_entity.id
_entity.type
_entity.pdbx_description
1 polymer ?
#
loop_
_entity_poly.entity_id
_entity_poly.type
_entity_poly.pdbx_seq_one_letter_code
_entity_poly.pdbx_strand_id
1 'polypeptide(L)'
;MTVLLLRLAGPLQSWGSAARFTRRGTENAPTKSGVLGLLAAAEGRSRNEDFSDLTALRFGVRIDQPGSRMRDFHTAHHADSGKSMPLSERFYLADAVFVAGVEGDAELIRRLYEAVLAPRFLPYLG
;
A
#
# COMPACT_ATOMS: atom_id res chain seq x y z
N MET A 1 1.13 -0.63 -25.21
CA MET A 1 1.03 -0.89 -23.76
C MET A 1 2.07 -0.02 -23.08
N THR A 2 1.70 0.62 -21.97
CA THR A 2 2.57 1.55 -21.23
C THR A 2 2.73 1.05 -19.80
N VAL A 3 3.91 1.27 -19.21
CA VAL A 3 4.23 0.84 -17.86
C VAL A 3 4.59 2.06 -17.02
N LEU A 4 3.97 2.18 -15.84
CA LEU A 4 4.40 3.09 -14.78
C LEU A 4 5.20 2.32 -13.75
N LEU A 5 6.41 2.79 -13.47
CA LEU A 5 7.29 2.25 -12.44
C LEU A 5 7.30 3.18 -11.22
N LEU A 6 7.07 2.60 -10.04
CA LEU A 6 7.03 3.30 -8.76
C LEU A 6 8.14 2.76 -7.87
N ARG A 7 9.01 3.65 -7.38
CA ARG A 7 9.97 3.31 -6.32
C ARG A 7 9.26 3.40 -4.97
N LEU A 8 9.16 2.29 -4.26
CA LEU A 8 8.56 2.19 -2.93
C LEU A 8 9.69 1.99 -1.92
N ALA A 9 10.17 3.11 -1.38
CA ALA A 9 11.27 3.15 -0.41
C ALA A 9 10.84 3.97 0.81
N GLY A 10 10.98 3.38 1.99
CA GLY A 10 10.66 4.01 3.26
C GLY A 10 11.21 3.18 4.42
N PRO A 11 11.38 3.77 5.60
CA PRO A 11 11.98 3.09 6.75
C PRO A 11 11.17 1.87 7.19
N LEU A 12 9.83 1.94 7.07
CA LEU A 12 8.88 0.88 7.38
C LEU A 12 7.80 0.82 6.30
N GLN A 13 7.38 -0.39 5.94
CA GLN A 13 6.27 -0.65 5.01
C GLN A 13 5.42 -1.83 5.52
N SER A 14 4.13 -1.89 5.17
CA SER A 14 3.26 -3.03 5.54
C SER A 14 2.27 -3.42 4.44
N TRP A 15 2.50 -4.53 3.76
CA TRP A 15 1.73 -4.96 2.60
C TRP A 15 0.82 -6.14 2.94
N GLY A 16 -0.29 -5.88 3.62
CA GLY A 16 -1.21 -6.94 4.07
C GLY A 16 -1.95 -7.64 2.92
N SER A 17 -2.09 -8.98 3.02
CA SER A 17 -2.92 -9.81 2.12
C SER A 17 -4.11 -10.46 2.83
N ALA A 18 -3.97 -10.74 4.12
CA ALA A 18 -5.00 -11.32 4.97
C ALA A 18 -4.85 -10.74 6.38
N ALA A 19 -5.97 -10.33 6.99
CA ALA A 19 -5.99 -9.85 8.35
C ALA A 19 -7.15 -10.51 9.11
N ARG A 20 -6.82 -11.22 10.20
CA ARG A 20 -7.80 -11.67 11.21
C ARG A 20 -7.55 -10.92 12.51
N PHE A 21 -8.55 -10.15 12.93
CA PHE A 21 -8.71 -9.52 14.26
C PHE A 21 -7.51 -8.72 14.78
N THR A 22 -6.63 -9.32 15.58
CA THR A 22 -5.57 -8.66 16.35
C THR A 22 -4.17 -8.84 15.74
N ARG A 23 -4.00 -9.76 14.79
CA ARG A 23 -2.72 -9.97 14.10
C ARG A 23 -2.80 -9.42 12.68
N ARG A 24 -1.93 -8.45 12.37
CA ARG A 24 -1.81 -7.81 11.05
C ARG A 24 -0.48 -8.22 10.43
N GLY A 25 -0.53 -9.16 9.48
CA GLY A 25 0.63 -9.59 8.72
C GLY A 25 0.99 -8.59 7.61
N THR A 26 2.23 -8.70 7.12
CA THR A 26 2.71 -8.08 5.88
C THR A 26 3.28 -9.16 4.98
N GLU A 27 3.05 -9.07 3.68
CA GLU A 27 3.77 -9.86 2.69
C GLU A 27 5.23 -9.42 2.58
N ASN A 28 6.06 -10.23 1.90
CA ASN A 28 7.48 -9.93 1.65
C ASN A 28 7.69 -8.92 0.51
N ALA A 29 6.62 -8.51 -0.16
CA ALA A 29 6.62 -7.54 -1.25
C ALA A 29 5.27 -6.81 -1.32
N PRO A 30 5.22 -5.61 -1.93
CA PRO A 30 3.99 -4.89 -2.22
C PRO A 30 2.90 -5.77 -2.85
N THR A 31 1.71 -5.73 -2.27
CA THR A 31 0.54 -6.40 -2.85
C THR A 31 -0.03 -5.54 -3.98
N LYS A 32 -0.64 -6.20 -4.99
CA LYS A 32 -1.33 -5.49 -6.08
C LYS A 32 -2.37 -4.51 -5.52
N SER A 33 -3.19 -4.96 -4.58
CA SER A 33 -4.22 -4.12 -3.94
C SER A 33 -3.63 -2.92 -3.20
N GLY A 34 -2.50 -3.07 -2.49
CA GLY A 34 -1.85 -1.96 -1.80
C GLY A 34 -1.35 -0.87 -2.75
N VAL A 35 -0.69 -1.27 -3.85
CA VAL A 35 -0.19 -0.30 -4.84
C VAL A 35 -1.34 0.35 -5.62
N LEU A 36 -2.38 -0.40 -5.98
CA LEU A 36 -3.56 0.17 -6.63
C LEU A 36 -4.31 1.14 -5.68
N GLY A 37 -4.40 0.84 -4.39
CA GLY A 37 -4.96 1.73 -3.39
C GLY A 37 -4.17 3.03 -3.23
N LEU A 38 -2.84 2.95 -3.25
CA LEU A 38 -1.96 4.13 -3.28
C LEU A 38 -2.23 4.99 -4.52
N LEU A 39 -2.33 4.37 -5.69
CA LEU A 39 -2.60 5.06 -6.96
C LEU A 39 -3.99 5.71 -6.97
N ALA A 40 -5.01 5.00 -6.49
CA ALA A 40 -6.36 5.53 -6.32
C ALA A 40 -6.39 6.72 -5.36
N ALA A 41 -5.65 6.65 -4.25
CA ALA A 41 -5.53 7.73 -3.28
C ALA A 41 -4.83 8.96 -3.88
N ALA A 42 -3.75 8.75 -4.65
CA ALA A 42 -3.08 9.82 -5.37
C ALA A 42 -4.03 10.52 -6.37
N GLU A 43 -4.84 9.73 -7.10
CA GLU A 43 -5.89 10.24 -8.00
C GLU A 43 -7.06 10.89 -7.24
N GLY A 44 -7.18 10.68 -5.93
CA GLY A 44 -8.23 11.26 -5.08
C GLY A 44 -9.55 10.50 -5.11
N ARG A 45 -9.56 9.22 -5.48
CA ARG A 45 -10.76 8.39 -5.43
C ARG A 45 -11.19 8.10 -4.00
N SER A 46 -12.49 8.22 -3.75
CA SER A 46 -13.12 7.79 -2.51
C SER A 46 -13.29 6.26 -2.45
N ARG A 47 -13.53 5.73 -1.25
CA ARG A 47 -13.60 4.27 -1.01
C ARG A 47 -14.80 3.57 -1.67
N ASN A 48 -15.80 4.32 -2.09
CA ASN A 48 -17.06 3.79 -2.64
C ASN A 48 -17.11 3.89 -4.17
N GLU A 49 -16.07 4.42 -4.80
CA GLU A 49 -15.97 4.51 -6.25
C GLU A 49 -15.65 3.16 -6.88
N ASP A 50 -15.87 3.06 -8.19
CA ASP A 50 -15.46 1.91 -8.97
C ASP A 50 -13.93 1.89 -9.17
N PHE A 51 -13.35 0.70 -9.01
CA PHE A 51 -11.93 0.43 -9.20
C PHE A 51 -11.67 -0.61 -10.31
N SER A 52 -12.71 -0.99 -11.07
CA SER A 52 -12.62 -2.01 -12.11
C SER A 52 -11.48 -1.75 -13.10
N ASP A 53 -11.30 -0.50 -13.53
CA ASP A 53 -10.21 -0.06 -14.39
C ASP A 53 -8.81 -0.27 -13.79
N LEU A 54 -8.63 0.03 -12.50
CA LEU A 54 -7.37 -0.20 -11.78
C LEU A 54 -7.11 -1.70 -11.59
N THR A 55 -8.14 -2.48 -11.25
CA THR A 55 -7.99 -3.93 -11.03
C THR A 55 -7.64 -4.69 -12.31
N ALA A 56 -8.01 -4.16 -13.48
CA ALA A 56 -7.67 -4.70 -14.79
C ALA A 56 -6.17 -4.53 -15.15
N LEU A 57 -5.44 -3.64 -14.47
CA LEU A 57 -4.01 -3.42 -14.72
C LEU A 57 -3.18 -4.68 -14.43
N ARG A 58 -2.15 -4.91 -15.24
CA ARG A 58 -1.14 -5.93 -14.96
C ARG A 58 -0.15 -5.38 -13.93
N PHE A 59 0.34 -6.24 -13.06
CA PHE A 59 1.17 -5.85 -11.92
C PHE A 59 2.40 -6.75 -11.80
N GLY A 60 3.55 -6.15 -11.54
CA GLY A 60 4.79 -6.85 -11.24
C GLY A 60 5.59 -6.09 -10.19
N VAL A 61 6.41 -6.80 -9.43
CA VAL A 61 7.29 -6.20 -8.43
C VAL A 61 8.69 -6.73 -8.59
N ARG A 62 9.66 -5.83 -8.57
CA ARG A 62 11.08 -6.16 -8.36
C ARG A 62 11.44 -5.80 -6.93
N ILE A 63 12.08 -6.75 -6.24
CA ILE A 63 12.61 -6.55 -4.90
C ILE A 63 14.05 -6.07 -5.05
N ASP A 64 14.30 -4.79 -4.80
CA ASP A 64 15.65 -4.22 -4.85
C ASP A 64 16.38 -4.47 -3.53
N GLN A 65 15.65 -4.34 -2.42
CA GLN A 65 16.11 -4.66 -1.07
C GLN A 65 14.95 -5.32 -0.31
N PRO A 66 15.09 -6.58 0.13
CA PRO A 66 13.99 -7.32 0.77
C PRO A 66 13.59 -6.75 2.13
N GLY A 67 14.51 -6.04 2.80
CA GLY A 67 14.34 -5.55 4.16
C GLY A 67 14.30 -6.69 5.19
N SER A 68 13.94 -6.33 6.41
CA SER A 68 13.83 -7.24 7.55
C SER A 68 12.45 -7.14 8.19
N ARG A 69 11.91 -8.26 8.66
CA ARG A 69 10.58 -8.26 9.27
C ARG A 69 10.63 -7.79 10.72
N MET A 70 9.80 -6.81 11.04
CA MET A 70 9.64 -6.26 12.38
C MET A 70 8.25 -6.59 12.93
N ARG A 71 8.16 -6.83 14.24
CA ARG A 71 6.89 -6.94 14.97
C ARG A 71 6.73 -5.74 15.89
N ASP A 72 5.63 -5.04 15.73
CA ASP A 72 5.18 -3.94 16.57
C ASP A 72 4.10 -4.42 17.56
N PHE A 73 4.34 -4.13 18.84
CA PHE A 73 3.40 -4.39 19.93
C PHE A 73 2.51 -3.16 20.10
N HIS A 74 1.31 -3.21 19.55
CA HIS A 74 0.49 -2.02 19.36
C HIS A 74 -0.75 -2.06 20.25
N THR A 75 -0.79 -1.15 21.23
CA THR A 75 -1.90 -0.95 22.17
C THR A 75 -2.77 0.22 21.72
N ALA A 76 -4.05 0.20 22.09
CA ALA A 76 -4.96 1.32 21.87
C ALA A 76 -5.97 1.38 23.02
N HIS A 77 -6.45 2.58 23.32
CA HIS A 77 -7.51 2.81 24.30
C HIS A 77 -8.66 3.54 23.63
N HIS A 78 -9.89 3.24 24.03
CA HIS A 78 -11.06 3.97 23.59
C HIS A 78 -10.97 5.43 24.04
N ALA A 79 -11.13 6.38 23.11
CA ALA A 79 -10.93 7.80 23.39
C ALA A 79 -11.83 8.30 24.53
N ASP A 80 -13.12 7.95 24.50
CA ASP A 80 -14.08 8.48 25.49
C ASP A 80 -14.10 7.72 26.83
N SER A 81 -13.96 6.39 26.80
CA SER A 81 -14.12 5.55 28.00
C SER A 81 -12.80 5.14 28.64
N GLY A 82 -11.66 5.39 28.00
CA GLY A 82 -10.33 4.94 28.44
C GLY A 82 -10.13 3.42 28.40
N LYS A 83 -11.16 2.64 28.03
CA LYS A 83 -11.13 1.18 28.02
C LYS A 83 -10.06 0.69 27.04
N SER A 84 -9.18 -0.20 27.51
CA SER A 84 -8.16 -0.82 26.67
C SER A 84 -8.81 -1.67 25.56
N MET A 85 -8.34 -1.47 24.34
CA MET A 85 -8.72 -2.27 23.18
C MET A 85 -7.91 -3.56 23.14
N PRO A 86 -8.37 -4.62 22.45
CA PRO A 86 -7.58 -5.83 22.27
C PRO A 86 -6.18 -5.52 21.74
N LEU A 87 -5.16 -6.05 22.41
CA LEU A 87 -3.77 -5.92 21.99
C LEU A 87 -3.62 -6.39 20.54
N SER A 88 -2.93 -5.58 19.72
CA SER A 88 -2.65 -5.92 18.33
C SER A 88 -1.16 -6.12 18.08
N GLU A 89 -0.83 -7.15 17.29
CA GLU A 89 0.52 -7.36 16.76
C GLU A 89 0.53 -6.96 15.28
N ARG A 90 1.33 -5.96 14.93
CA ARG A 90 1.44 -5.45 13.56
C ARG A 90 2.83 -5.75 13.01
N PHE A 91 2.89 -6.30 11.79
CA PHE A 91 4.15 -6.66 11.17
C PHE A 91 4.50 -5.67 10.06
N TYR A 92 5.76 -5.27 10.02
CA TYR A 92 6.32 -4.35 9.03
C TYR A 92 7.55 -4.97 8.36
N LEU A 93 7.90 -4.45 7.20
CA LEU A 93 9.21 -4.60 6.57
C LEU A 93 10.01 -3.34 6.86
N ALA A 94 11.13 -3.49 7.55
CA ALA A 94 12.07 -2.43 7.85
C ALA A 94 13.19 -2.40 6.80
N ASP A 95 13.54 -1.20 6.35
CA ASP A 95 14.60 -0.95 5.37
C ASP A 95 14.39 -1.77 4.08
N ALA A 96 13.18 -1.73 3.54
CA ALA A 96 12.82 -2.42 2.30
C ALA A 96 12.73 -1.41 1.13
N VAL A 97 13.12 -1.85 -0.06
CA VAL A 97 13.04 -1.07 -1.30
C VAL A 97 12.49 -1.95 -2.41
N PHE A 98 11.42 -1.47 -3.04
CA PHE A 98 10.77 -2.16 -4.16
C PHE A 98 10.62 -1.24 -5.36
N VAL A 99 10.57 -1.84 -6.55
CA VAL A 99 10.01 -1.21 -7.74
C VAL A 99 8.74 -1.95 -8.12
N ALA A 100 7.61 -1.25 -8.03
CA ALA A 100 6.32 -1.75 -8.48
C ALA A 100 6.05 -1.26 -9.91
N GLY A 101 5.69 -2.17 -10.81
CA GLY A 101 5.26 -1.87 -12.17
C GLY A 101 3.77 -2.11 -12.33
N VAL A 102 3.05 -1.11 -12.85
CA VAL A 102 1.68 -1.26 -13.33
C VAL A 102 1.64 -1.03 -14.84
N GLU A 103 1.03 -1.97 -15.56
CA GLU A 103 0.94 -1.96 -17.02
C GLU A 103 -0.52 -1.90 -17.45
N GLY A 104 -0.82 -1.03 -18.43
CA GLY A 104 -2.18 -0.89 -18.96
C GLY A 104 -2.28 0.05 -20.15
N ASP A 105 -3.50 0.55 -20.34
CA ASP A 105 -3.83 1.59 -21.33
C ASP A 105 -2.99 2.85 -21.11
N ALA A 106 -2.52 3.46 -22.20
CA ALA A 106 -1.57 4.57 -22.13
C ALA A 106 -2.17 5.81 -21.46
N GLU A 107 -3.44 6.08 -21.71
CA GLU A 107 -4.14 7.24 -21.17
C GLU A 107 -4.40 7.06 -19.68
N LEU A 108 -4.86 5.88 -19.24
CA LEU A 108 -4.97 5.57 -17.82
C LEU A 108 -3.61 5.67 -17.10
N ILE A 109 -2.55 5.07 -17.67
CA ILE A 109 -1.21 5.11 -17.06
C ILE A 109 -0.67 6.54 -16.96
N ARG A 110 -0.91 7.38 -17.97
CA ARG A 110 -0.53 8.80 -17.92
C ARG A 110 -1.27 9.56 -16.82
N ARG A 111 -2.58 9.36 -16.67
CA ARG A 111 -3.36 9.97 -15.57
C ARG A 111 -2.83 9.55 -14.20
N LEU A 112 -2.51 8.26 -14.02
CA LEU A 112 -1.94 7.74 -12.77
C LEU A 112 -0.56 8.32 -12.48
N TYR A 113 0.28 8.48 -13.51
CA TYR A 113 1.58 9.14 -13.38
C TYR A 113 1.43 10.59 -12.90
N GLU A 114 0.55 11.37 -13.53
CA GLU A 114 0.28 12.76 -13.14
C GLU A 114 -0.25 12.84 -11.71
N ALA A 115 -1.14 11.92 -11.32
CA ALA A 115 -1.69 11.85 -9.97
C ALA A 115 -0.61 11.61 -8.90
N VAL A 116 0.39 10.77 -9.18
CA VAL A 116 1.50 10.51 -8.23
C VAL A 116 2.41 11.73 -8.05
N LEU A 117 2.56 12.58 -9.08
CA LEU A 117 3.35 13.82 -8.98
C LEU A 117 2.67 14.89 -8.15
N ALA A 118 1.34 14.92 -8.13
CA ALA A 118 0.53 15.90 -7.38
C ALA A 118 -0.65 15.20 -6.67
N PRO A 119 -0.38 14.40 -5.62
CA PRO A 119 -1.38 13.51 -5.05
C PRO A 119 -2.46 14.28 -4.27
N ARG A 120 -3.72 13.89 -4.48
CA ARG A 120 -4.87 14.48 -3.76
C ARG A 120 -4.98 14.02 -2.31
N PHE A 121 -4.72 12.74 -2.05
CA PHE A 121 -4.55 12.21 -0.70
C PHE A 121 -3.09 11.83 -0.45
N LEU A 122 -2.64 11.93 0.81
CA LEU A 122 -1.26 11.63 1.19
C LEU A 122 -0.91 10.16 0.90
N PRO A 123 0.06 9.87 0.02
CA PRO A 123 0.51 8.51 -0.23
C PRO A 123 1.27 7.94 0.98
N TYR A 124 1.05 6.66 1.29
CA TYR A 124 1.78 5.93 2.33
C TYR A 124 2.04 4.48 1.89
N LEU A 125 3.02 3.82 2.50
CA LEU A 125 3.50 2.49 2.10
C LEU A 125 2.83 1.35 2.89
N GLY A 126 1.50 1.26 2.70
CA GLY A 126 0.65 0.22 3.30
C GLY A 126 0.14 0.53 4.69
#